data_AF-A0A4P5PGG9-F1
#
_entry.id   AF-A0A4P5PGG9-F1
#
_cell.length_a   1.000
_cell.length_b   1.000
_cell.length_c   1.000
_cell.angle_alpha   90.00
_cell.angle_beta   90.00
_cell.angle_gamma   90.00
#
_symmetry.space_group_name_H-M   'P 1'
#
loop_
_entity.id
_entity.type
_entity.pdbx_description
1 polymer ?
#
loop_
_entity_poly.entity_id
_entity_poly.type
_entity_poly.pdbx_seq_one_letter_code
_entity_poly.pdbx_strand_id
1 'polypeptide(L)' 'MTIQFVSVSQENYLECIDLSVDDTQNRYIAPNVFSLVQAAYDPEMYPLAISNNETRVGFILFHLDEELSG' A
#
# COMPACT_ATOMS: atom_id res chain seq x y z
N MET A 1 2.98 -16.23 13.44
CA MET A 1 3.41 -15.21 12.49
C MET A 1 2.82 -15.60 11.15
N THR A 2 1.76 -14.91 10.74
CA THR A 2 1.07 -15.17 9.47
C THR A 2 0.99 -13.84 8.73
N ILE A 3 1.57 -13.80 7.54
CA ILE A 3 1.51 -12.62 6.67
C ILE A 3 0.29 -12.75 5.76
N GLN A 4 -0.52 -11.71 5.72
CA GLN A 4 -1.70 -11.63 4.87
C GLN A 4 -1.67 -10.34 4.05
N PHE A 5 -2.14 -10.45 2.81
CA PHE A 5 -2.39 -9.31 1.94
C PHE A 5 -3.89 -9.07 1.92
N VAL A 6 -4.31 -7.86 2.27
CA VAL A 6 -5.72 -7.49 2.38
C VAL A 6 -5.98 -6.28 1.50
N SER A 7 -7.11 -6.26 0.79
CA SER A 7 -7.50 -5.09 0.00
C SER A 7 -7.66 -3.86 0.89
N VAL A 8 -7.17 -2.71 0.41
CA VAL A 8 -7.42 -1.44 1.09
C VAL A 8 -8.87 -0.99 0.83
N SER A 9 -9.53 -0.53 1.88
CA SER A 9 -10.94 -0.10 1.84
C SER A 9 -11.18 1.11 2.74
N GLN A 10 -12.40 1.63 2.74
CA GLN A 10 -12.79 2.77 3.58
C GLN A 10 -12.61 2.49 5.08
N GLU A 11 -12.68 1.22 5.47
CA GLU A 11 -12.54 0.79 6.86
C GLU A 11 -11.08 0.77 7.34
N ASN A 12 -10.10 0.64 6.44
CA ASN A 12 -8.73 0.28 6.83
C ASN A 12 -7.62 1.15 6.19
N TYR A 13 -7.96 2.15 5.37
CA TYR A 13 -6.98 2.98 4.68
C TYR A 13 -6.16 3.87 5.62
N LEU A 14 -6.76 4.33 6.72
CA LEU A 14 -6.06 5.16 7.72
C LEU A 14 -4.86 4.42 8.33
N GLU A 15 -5.01 3.12 8.62
CA GLU A 15 -3.89 2.30 9.11
C GLU A 15 -2.72 2.25 8.12
N CYS A 16 -2.98 2.39 6.81
CA CYS A 16 -1.91 2.48 5.81
C CYS A 16 -1.24 3.85 5.80
N ILE A 17 -1.99 4.92 6.07
CA ILE A 17 -1.46 6.29 6.16
C ILE A 17 -0.55 6.42 7.38
N ASP A 18 -0.91 5.77 8.48
CA ASP A 18 -0.17 5.82 9.75
C ASP A 18 1.11 4.96 9.74
N LEU A 19 1.36 4.18 8.69
CA LEU A 19 2.61 3.44 8.54
C LEU A 19 3.78 4.40 8.37
N SER A 20 4.78 4.26 9.23
CA SER A 20 6.05 4.96 9.16
C SER A 20 7.17 4.02 8.77
N VAL A 21 8.09 4.53 7.95
CA VAL A 21 9.38 3.89 7.71
C VAL A 21 10.41 4.46 8.68
N ASP A 22 11.61 3.87 8.69
CA ASP A 22 12.73 4.46 9.41
C ASP A 22 13.05 5.86 8.84
N ASP A 23 13.47 6.79 9.69
CA ASP A 23 13.73 8.18 9.29
C ASP A 23 14.73 8.31 8.13
N THR A 24 15.66 7.36 8.01
CA THR A 24 16.64 7.32 6.92
C THR A 24 16.01 7.07 5.55
N GLN A 25 14.80 6.51 5.51
CA GLN A 25 14.07 6.14 4.29
C GLN A 25 13.09 7.22 3.82
N ASN A 26 12.69 8.15 4.71
CA ASN A 26 11.67 9.17 4.42
C ASN A 26 11.97 10.03 3.18
N ARG A 27 13.24 10.17 2.78
CA ARG A 27 13.63 10.92 1.58
C ARG A 27 13.43 10.16 0.26
N TYR A 28 13.31 8.83 0.32
CA TYR A 28 13.26 7.95 -0.84
C TYR A 28 11.86 7.42 -1.14
N ILE A 29 10.92 7.63 -0.22
CA ILE A 29 9.57 7.05 -0.29
C ILE A 29 8.55 8.16 -0.09
N ALA A 30 7.53 8.22 -0.94
CA ALA A 30 6.41 9.13 -0.76
C ALA A 30 5.47 8.63 0.34
N PRO A 31 4.80 9.51 1.09
CA PRO A 31 3.77 9.11 2.05
C PRO A 31 2.66 8.28 1.39
N ASN A 32 2.18 7.24 2.08
CA ASN A 32 1.16 6.31 1.53
C ASN A 32 -0.15 7.02 1.13
N VAL A 33 -0.48 8.17 1.73
CA VAL A 33 -1.65 8.97 1.32
C VAL A 33 -1.60 9.36 -0.16
N PHE A 34 -0.42 9.65 -0.72
CA PHE A 34 -0.29 9.95 -2.14
C PHE A 34 -0.62 8.74 -3.00
N SER A 35 -0.08 7.56 -2.65
CA SER A 35 -0.34 6.30 -3.33
C SER A 35 -1.83 5.93 -3.28
N LEU A 36 -2.50 6.14 -2.15
CA LEU A 36 -3.94 5.91 -2.02
C LEU A 36 -4.78 6.87 -2.87
N VAL A 37 -4.38 8.13 -2.97
CA VAL A 37 -5.04 9.09 -3.87
C VAL A 37 -4.84 8.65 -5.32
N GLN A 38 -3.64 8.25 -5.73
CA GLN A 38 -3.39 7.73 -7.09
C GLN A 38 -4.33 6.57 -7.42
N ALA A 39 -4.42 5.57 -6.53
CA ALA A 39 -5.31 4.42 -6.69
C ALA A 39 -6.81 4.78 -6.73
N ALA A 40 -7.21 5.91 -6.13
CA ALA A 40 -8.59 6.39 -6.20
C ALA A 40 -8.95 7.01 -7.56
N TYR A 41 -7.96 7.51 -8.30
CA TYR A 41 -8.15 8.09 -9.63
C TYR A 41 -7.82 7.11 -10.76
N ASP A 42 -7.03 6.08 -10.49
CA ASP A 42 -6.64 5.05 -11.45
C ASP A 42 -7.17 3.67 -11.00
N PRO A 43 -8.26 3.16 -11.61
CA PRO A 43 -8.88 1.89 -11.22
C PRO A 43 -8.02 0.66 -11.55
N GLU A 44 -6.94 0.80 -12.32
CA GLU A 44 -6.03 -0.29 -12.67
C GLU A 44 -4.88 -0.42 -11.66
N MET A 45 -4.85 0.43 -10.64
CA MET A 45 -3.94 0.30 -9.51
C MET A 45 -4.57 -0.50 -8.37
N TYR A 46 -3.78 -1.42 -7.80
CA TYR A 46 -4.22 -2.36 -6.77
C TYR A 46 -3.47 -2.10 -5.45
N PRO A 47 -4.06 -1.33 -4.52
CA PRO A 47 -3.49 -1.13 -3.20
C PRO A 47 -3.80 -2.32 -2.28
N LEU A 48 -2.75 -2.88 -1.68
CA LEU A 48 -2.84 -3.93 -0.68
C LEU A 48 -2.14 -3.53 0.62
N ALA A 49 -2.80 -3.85 1.71
CA ALA A 49 -2.26 -3.84 3.05
C ALA A 49 -1.51 -5.13 3.35
N ILE A 50 -0.36 -5.03 4.01
CA ILE A 50 0.36 -6.19 4.55
C ILE A 50 0.13 -6.24 6.06
N SER A 51 -0.44 -7.34 6.53
CA SER A 51 -0.71 -7.56 7.95
C SER A 51 0.09 -8.75 8.49
N ASN A 52 0.63 -8.62 9.69
CA ASN A 52 1.19 -9.74 10.47
C ASN A 52 0.25 -10.02 11.65
N ASN A 53 -0.54 -11.08 11.53
CA ASN A 53 -1.72 -11.30 12.36
C ASN A 53 -2.68 -10.08 12.27
N GLU A 54 -2.96 -9.39 13.38
CA GLU A 54 -3.86 -8.23 13.45
C GLU A 54 -3.14 -6.88 13.27
N THR A 55 -1.81 -6.86 13.16
CA THR A 55 -1.04 -5.62 13.04
C THR A 55 -0.75 -5.30 11.58
N ARG A 56 -1.08 -4.08 11.15
CA ARG A 56 -0.65 -3.53 9.87
C ARG A 56 0.86 -3.28 9.90
N VAL A 57 1.59 -3.89 8.98
CA VAL A 57 3.07 -3.81 8.93
C VAL A 57 3.59 -3.32 7.57
N GLY A 58 2.73 -3.12 6.58
CA GLY A 58 3.17 -2.65 5.28
C GLY A 58 2.03 -2.28 4.33
N PHE A 59 2.44 -1.75 3.19
CA PHE A 59 1.58 -1.30 2.10
C PHE A 59 2.28 -1.60 0.78
N ILE A 60 1.53 -2.08 -0.22
CA ILE A 60 1.99 -2.26 -1.59
C ILE A 60 0.96 -1.63 -2.51
N LEU A 61 1.46 -0.92 -3.52
CA LEU A 61 0.67 -0.49 -4.67
C LEU A 61 1.33 -1.09 -5.91
N PHE A 62 0.55 -1.75 -6.75
CA PHE A 62 1.02 -2.25 -8.04
C PHE A 62 -0.04 -2.04 -9.11
N HIS A 63 0.41 -2.04 -10.35
CA HIS A 63 -0.40 -1.95 -11.55
C HIS A 63 0.08 -3.04 -12.51
N LEU A 64 -0.81 -3.57 -13.34
CA LEU A 64 -0.42 -4.54 -14.37
C LEU A 64 0.17 -3.78 -15.55
N ASP A 65 1.46 -3.95 -15.79
CA ASP A 65 2.09 -3.39 -16.98
C ASP A 65 1.71 -4.23 -18.21
N GLU A 66 0.81 -3.72 -19.04
CA GLU A 66 0.35 -4.41 -20.26
C GLU A 66 1.44 -4.56 -21.32
N GLU A 67 2.51 -3.74 -21.29
CA GLU A 67 3.61 -3.83 -22.25
C GLU A 67 4.60 -4.97 -21.91
N LEU A 68 4.63 -5.38 -20.65
CA LEU A 68 5.41 -6.52 -20.16
C LEU A 68 4.53 -7.77 -20.17
N SER A 69 4.31 -8.34 -21.35
CA SER A 69 3.71 -9.68 -21.46
C SER A 69 4.65 -10.70 -20.80
N GLY A 70 4.30 -11.19 -19.61
CA GLY A 70 5.09 -12.16 -18.83
C GLY A 70 5.30 -13.50 -19.52
#